data_AF-A0A7U9T8M6-F1
#
_entry.id   AF-A0A7U9T8M6-F1
#
_cell.length_a   1.000
_cell.length_b   1.000
_cell.length_c   1.000
_cell.angle_alpha   90.00
_cell.angle_beta   90.00
_cell.angle_gamma   90.00
#
_symmetry.space_group_name_H-M   'P 1'
#
loop_
_entity.id
_entity.type
_entity.pdbx_description
1 polymer ?
#
loop_
_entity_poly.entity_id
_entity_poly.type
_entity_poly.pdbx_seq_one_letter_code
_entity_poly.pdbx_strand_id
1 'polypeptide(L)'
;MNQEKKDISEIELKKEYLKGYAKAVRQMKRSELKIKEMCLNRICPSVINDGMPHASSQNDLSSYAALLEQEEKRYMKYRYQRIKKCKAITDRIERLPDEDEKDVLMYRYIKLMNCKLYLLLDY
;
A
#
# COMPACT_ATOMS: atom_id res chain seq x y z
N MET A 1 21.06 30.10 -13.67
CA MET A 1 20.06 30.27 -12.59
C MET A 1 18.63 29.84 -12.94
N ASN A 2 18.04 30.25 -14.07
CA ASN A 2 16.65 29.88 -14.39
C ASN A 2 16.49 28.44 -14.94
N GLN A 3 17.46 27.95 -15.72
CA GLN A 3 17.44 26.61 -16.29
C GLN A 3 17.65 25.52 -15.21
N GLU A 4 18.65 25.69 -14.36
CA GLU A 4 18.95 24.77 -13.26
C GLU A 4 17.79 24.59 -12.27
N LYS A 5 17.08 25.68 -11.94
CA LYS A 5 15.85 25.61 -11.13
C LYS A 5 14.74 24.80 -11.80
N LYS A 6 14.64 24.89 -13.13
CA LYS A 6 13.66 24.14 -13.93
C LYS A 6 13.99 22.64 -13.93
N ASP A 7 15.26 22.29 -14.08
CA ASP A 7 15.72 20.90 -14.14
C ASP A 7 15.54 20.19 -12.78
N ILE A 8 15.85 20.88 -11.68
CA ILE A 8 15.59 20.37 -10.31
C ILE A 8 14.10 20.09 -10.11
N SER A 9 13.23 21.02 -10.53
CA SER A 9 11.77 20.87 -10.43
C SER A 9 11.26 19.66 -11.23
N GLU A 10 11.77 19.45 -12.44
CA GLU A 10 11.40 18.28 -13.25
C GLU A 10 11.80 16.95 -12.59
N ILE A 11 13.01 16.90 -12.01
CA ILE A 11 13.51 15.72 -11.29
C ILE A 11 12.63 15.42 -10.07
N GLU A 12 12.21 16.43 -9.33
CA GLU A 12 11.34 16.26 -8.17
C GLU A 12 9.96 15.72 -8.56
N LEU A 13 9.37 16.23 -9.65
CA LEU A 13 8.10 15.74 -10.18
C LEU A 13 8.20 14.28 -10.61
N LYS A 14 9.29 13.88 -11.28
CA LYS A 14 9.55 12.48 -11.65
C LYS A 14 9.66 11.59 -10.40
N LYS A 15 10.44 12.01 -9.40
CA LYS A 15 10.58 11.28 -8.13
C LYS A 15 9.24 11.13 -7.40
N GLU A 16 8.43 12.17 -7.35
CA GLU A 16 7.12 12.13 -6.71
C GLU A 16 6.14 11.21 -7.44
N TYR A 17 6.15 11.25 -8.77
CA TYR A 17 5.39 10.33 -9.61
C TYR A 17 5.74 8.86 -9.31
N LEU A 18 7.04 8.53 -9.28
CA LEU A 18 7.54 7.18 -8.98
C LEU A 18 7.19 6.74 -7.55
N LYS A 19 7.39 7.62 -6.55
CA LYS A 19 6.97 7.38 -5.15
C LYS A 19 5.47 7.15 -5.01
N GLY A 20 4.68 7.64 -5.96
CA GLY A 20 3.24 7.41 -6.04
C GLY A 20 2.84 5.94 -6.08
N TYR A 21 3.67 5.04 -6.60
CA TYR A 21 3.42 3.59 -6.55
C TYR A 21 3.61 3.02 -5.14
N ALA A 22 4.70 3.38 -4.45
CA ALA A 22 4.95 2.97 -3.08
C ALA A 22 3.80 3.41 -2.14
N LYS A 23 3.25 4.60 -2.35
CA LYS A 23 2.06 5.10 -1.63
C LYS A 23 0.85 4.19 -1.87
N ALA A 24 0.56 3.80 -3.12
CA ALA A 24 -0.54 2.89 -3.44
C ALA A 24 -0.36 1.50 -2.83
N VAL A 25 0.86 0.95 -2.85
CA VAL A 25 1.19 -0.33 -2.17
C VAL A 25 0.91 -0.25 -0.67
N ARG A 26 1.32 0.83 0.01
CA ARG A 26 1.07 1.02 1.44
C ARG A 26 -0.42 1.14 1.76
N GLN A 27 -1.18 1.87 0.96
CA GLN A 27 -2.64 2.00 1.14
C GLN A 27 -3.36 0.65 1.00
N MET A 28 -3.01 -0.13 -0.03
CA MET A 28 -3.53 -1.48 -0.23
C MET A 28 -3.21 -2.38 0.98
N LYS A 29 -1.95 -2.44 1.42
CA LYS A 29 -1.53 -3.25 2.58
C LYS A 29 -2.24 -2.84 3.87
N ARG A 30 -2.45 -1.54 4.11
CA ARG A 30 -3.20 -1.06 5.28
C ARG A 30 -4.66 -1.51 5.27
N SER A 31 -5.32 -1.45 4.12
CA SER A 31 -6.71 -1.93 3.99
C SER A 31 -6.79 -3.46 4.15
N GLU A 32 -5.81 -4.20 3.60
CA GLU A 32 -5.69 -5.66 3.81
C GLU A 32 -5.54 -6.03 5.30
N LEU A 33 -4.71 -5.30 6.04
CA LEU A 33 -4.52 -5.54 7.48
C LEU A 33 -5.81 -5.29 8.26
N LYS A 34 -6.55 -4.22 7.93
CA LYS A 34 -7.86 -3.95 8.55
C LYS A 34 -8.86 -5.07 8.31
N ILE A 35 -8.94 -5.57 7.07
CA ILE A 35 -9.82 -6.70 6.73
C ILE A 35 -9.45 -7.93 7.59
N LYS A 36 -8.15 -8.23 7.71
CA LYS A 36 -7.67 -9.34 8.56
C LYS A 36 -8.04 -9.15 10.03
N GLU A 37 -7.84 -7.95 10.58
CA GLU A 37 -8.21 -7.62 11.95
C GLU A 37 -9.72 -7.77 12.19
N MET A 38 -10.56 -7.27 11.27
CA MET A 38 -12.01 -7.43 11.33
C MET A 38 -12.43 -8.90 11.31
N CYS A 39 -11.77 -9.74 10.52
CA CYS A 39 -12.02 -11.18 10.48
C CYS A 39 -11.57 -11.88 11.78
N LEU A 40 -10.41 -11.53 12.31
CA LEU A 40 -9.89 -12.09 13.56
C LEU A 40 -10.77 -11.74 14.76
N ASN A 41 -11.21 -10.48 14.87
CA ASN A 41 -12.10 -10.03 15.94
C ASN A 41 -13.46 -10.75 15.92
N ARG A 42 -13.91 -11.21 14.74
CA ARG A 42 -15.12 -12.03 14.59
C ARG A 42 -14.91 -13.47 15.04
N ILE A 43 -13.78 -14.08 14.69
CA ILE A 43 -13.51 -15.51 14.97
C ILE A 43 -13.07 -15.70 16.43
N CYS A 44 -12.34 -14.75 16.98
CA CYS A 44 -11.84 -14.74 18.35
C CYS A 44 -12.38 -13.51 19.10
N PRO A 45 -13.68 -13.40 19.37
CA PRO A 45 -14.18 -12.41 20.31
C PRO A 45 -13.54 -12.78 21.66
N SER A 46 -12.61 -11.94 22.11
CA SER A 46 -11.88 -12.15 23.37
C SER A 46 -12.83 -12.63 24.46
N VAL A 47 -12.47 -13.76 25.06
CA VAL A 47 -13.18 -14.43 26.16
C VAL A 47 -13.49 -13.41 27.26
N ILE A 48 -14.73 -12.92 27.30
CA ILE A 48 -15.29 -12.25 28.48
C ILE A 48 -15.84 -13.39 29.35
N ASN A 49 -15.01 -13.89 30.26
CA ASN A 49 -15.36 -14.97 31.20
C ASN A 49 -15.83 -14.39 32.55
N ASP A 50 -16.78 -13.45 32.53
CA ASP A 50 -17.31 -12.84 33.76
C ASP A 50 -18.58 -13.56 34.28
N GLY A 51 -18.96 -14.70 33.68
CA GLY A 51 -20.08 -15.53 34.15
C GLY A 51 -21.47 -14.85 34.13
N MET A 52 -21.55 -13.62 33.62
CA MET A 52 -22.73 -12.77 33.67
C MET A 52 -23.40 -12.74 32.28
N PRO A 53 -24.70 -13.07 32.15
CA PRO A 53 -25.39 -12.94 30.87
C PRO A 53 -25.53 -11.46 30.54
N HIS A 54 -24.69 -10.95 29.65
CA HIS A 54 -24.86 -9.61 29.09
C HIS A 54 -26.07 -9.62 28.15
N ALA A 55 -27.05 -8.77 28.45
CA ALA A 55 -28.18 -8.48 27.58
C ALA A 55 -27.67 -8.23 26.16
N SER A 56 -28.22 -8.97 25.20
CA SER A 56 -27.83 -9.00 23.80
C SER A 56 -27.65 -7.58 23.24
N SER A 57 -26.40 -7.13 23.12
CA SER A 57 -26.07 -6.10 22.15
C SER A 57 -26.18 -6.77 20.78
N GLN A 58 -27.38 -6.76 20.21
CA GLN A 58 -27.62 -6.94 18.77
C GLN A 58 -26.90 -5.82 18.00
N ASN A 59 -25.57 -5.74 18.10
CA ASN A 59 -24.78 -5.12 17.06
C ASN A 59 -24.87 -6.08 15.89
N ASP A 60 -25.89 -5.84 15.06
CA ASP A 60 -26.33 -6.74 14.02
C ASP A 60 -25.15 -7.19 13.15
N LEU A 61 -25.10 -8.50 12.90
CA LEU A 61 -24.17 -9.10 11.94
C LEU A 61 -24.18 -8.38 10.58
N SER A 62 -25.31 -7.75 10.22
CA SER A 62 -25.47 -6.90 9.04
C SER A 62 -24.60 -5.65 9.08
N SER A 63 -24.48 -4.98 10.22
CA SER A 63 -23.65 -3.78 10.40
C SER A 63 -22.16 -4.12 10.27
N TYR A 64 -21.73 -5.24 10.85
CA TYR A 64 -20.37 -5.77 10.65
C TYR A 64 -20.11 -6.12 9.19
N ALA A 65 -21.04 -6.84 8.54
CA ALA A 65 -20.91 -7.23 7.14
C ALA A 65 -20.79 -6.02 6.22
N ALA A 66 -21.57 -4.96 6.46
CA ALA A 66 -21.49 -3.71 5.70
C ALA A 66 -20.13 -3.01 5.84
N LEU A 67 -19.56 -2.96 7.05
CA LEU A 67 -18.23 -2.39 7.29
C LEU A 67 -17.12 -3.20 6.58
N LEU A 68 -17.22 -4.53 6.62
CA LEU A 68 -16.27 -5.42 5.98
C LEU A 68 -16.30 -5.23 4.45
N GLU A 69 -17.50 -5.25 3.86
CA GLU A 69 -17.70 -5.02 2.43
C GLU A 69 -17.17 -3.64 2.01
N GLN A 70 -17.36 -2.62 2.86
CA GLN A 70 -16.83 -1.28 2.60
C GLN A 70 -15.29 -1.26 2.57
N GLU A 71 -14.62 -1.96 3.48
CA GLU A 71 -13.15 -2.07 3.46
C GLU A 71 -12.66 -2.96 2.31
N GLU A 72 -13.38 -4.03 1.93
CA GLU A 72 -13.07 -4.83 0.73
C GLU A 72 -13.14 -4.00 -0.56
N LYS A 73 -14.19 -3.18 -0.71
CA LYS A 73 -14.31 -2.22 -1.84
C LYS A 73 -13.13 -1.24 -1.86
N ARG A 74 -12.70 -0.73 -0.69
CA ARG A 74 -11.52 0.12 -0.56
C ARG A 74 -10.24 -0.62 -0.96
N TYR A 75 -10.05 -1.84 -0.49
CA TYR A 75 -8.93 -2.69 -0.87
C TYR A 75 -8.86 -2.90 -2.39
N MET A 76 -9.98 -3.24 -3.03
CA MET A 76 -10.05 -3.44 -4.49
C MET A 76 -9.67 -2.17 -5.26
N LYS A 77 -10.16 -1.00 -4.80
CA LYS A 77 -9.78 0.30 -5.37
C LYS A 77 -8.26 0.53 -5.28
N TYR A 78 -7.65 0.30 -4.12
CA TYR A 78 -6.21 0.47 -3.95
C TYR A 78 -5.39 -0.56 -4.73
N ARG A 79 -5.86 -1.81 -4.80
CA ARG A 79 -5.24 -2.87 -5.61
C ARG A 79 -5.22 -2.49 -7.08
N TYR A 80 -6.33 -1.99 -7.62
CA TYR A 80 -6.41 -1.50 -8.99
C TYR A 80 -5.45 -0.34 -9.23
N GLN A 81 -5.42 0.66 -8.34
CA GLN A 81 -4.49 1.79 -8.45
C GLN A 81 -3.02 1.35 -8.42
N ARG A 82 -2.68 0.39 -7.55
CA ARG A 82 -1.35 -0.22 -7.51
C ARG A 82 -0.98 -0.84 -8.86
N ILE A 83 -1.84 -1.69 -9.42
CA ILE A 83 -1.60 -2.37 -10.70
C ILE A 83 -1.43 -1.35 -11.83
N LYS A 84 -2.36 -0.38 -11.92
CA LYS A 84 -2.31 0.70 -12.92
C LYS A 84 -1.01 1.48 -12.86
N LYS A 85 -0.57 1.87 -11.65
CA LYS A 85 0.70 2.61 -11.47
C LYS A 85 1.92 1.74 -11.75
N CYS A 86 1.92 0.48 -11.31
CA CYS A 86 3.00 -0.46 -11.57
C CYS A 86 3.25 -0.58 -13.08
N LYS A 87 2.18 -0.85 -13.83
CA LYS A 87 2.24 -0.96 -15.29
C LYS A 87 2.73 0.33 -15.93
N ALA A 88 2.09 1.46 -15.61
CA ALA A 88 2.46 2.74 -16.22
C ALA A 88 3.91 3.18 -15.95
N ILE A 89 4.44 2.88 -14.75
CA ILE A 89 5.84 3.18 -14.42
C ILE A 89 6.77 2.20 -15.13
N THR A 90 6.49 0.90 -15.07
CA THR A 90 7.31 -0.13 -15.73
C THR A 90 7.41 0.14 -17.23
N ASP A 91 6.27 0.35 -17.90
CA ASP A 91 6.22 0.66 -19.33
C ASP A 91 7.03 1.91 -19.72
N ARG A 92 7.19 2.87 -18.79
CA ARG A 92 8.01 4.08 -19.02
C ARG A 92 9.49 3.82 -18.78
N ILE A 93 9.82 3.06 -17.74
CA ILE A 93 11.20 2.64 -17.44
C ILE A 93 11.74 1.82 -18.63
N GLU A 94 11.00 0.83 -19.11
CA GLU A 94 11.42 -0.03 -20.22
C GLU A 94 11.71 0.71 -21.54
N ARG A 95 11.17 1.92 -21.71
CA ARG A 95 11.42 2.77 -22.89
C ARG A 95 12.70 3.61 -22.78
N LEU A 96 13.35 3.63 -21.62
CA LEU A 96 14.63 4.31 -21.47
C LEU A 96 15.72 3.59 -22.30
N PRO A 97 16.73 4.31 -22.80
CA PRO A 97 17.80 3.70 -23.60
C PRO A 97 18.87 3.02 -22.73
N ASP A 98 19.07 3.46 -21.49
CA ASP A 98 20.12 2.98 -20.59
C ASP A 98 19.59 1.82 -19.71
N GLU A 99 20.18 0.63 -19.85
CA GLU A 99 19.81 -0.56 -19.09
C GLU A 99 20.19 -0.45 -17.60
N ASP A 100 21.32 0.20 -17.26
CA ASP A 100 21.73 0.38 -15.87
C ASP A 100 20.74 1.32 -15.15
N GLU A 101 20.27 2.37 -15.84
CA GLU A 101 19.24 3.27 -15.31
C GLU A 101 17.91 2.51 -15.10
N LYS A 102 17.53 1.64 -16.03
CA LYS A 102 16.32 0.81 -15.89
C LYS A 102 16.38 -0.04 -14.64
N ASP A 103 17.47 -0.77 -14.46
CA ASP A 103 17.66 -1.66 -13.31
C ASP A 103 17.57 -0.88 -12.00
N VAL A 104 18.29 0.23 -11.90
CA VAL A 104 18.26 1.09 -10.70
C VAL A 104 16.83 1.56 -10.40
N LEU A 105 16.08 2.01 -11.40
CA LEU A 105 14.70 2.48 -11.21
C LEU A 105 13.75 1.33 -10.87
N MET A 106 13.92 0.16 -11.49
CA MET A 106 13.09 -1.02 -11.29
C MET A 106 13.26 -1.57 -9.86
N TYR A 107 14.50 -1.73 -9.40
CA TYR A 107 14.78 -2.16 -8.03
C TYR A 107 14.30 -1.13 -7.00
N ARG A 108 14.59 0.15 -7.21
CA ARG A 108 14.25 1.19 -6.25
C ARG A 108 12.75 1.44 -6.14
N TYR A 109 12.05 1.56 -7.27
CA TYR A 109 10.68 2.06 -7.28
C TYR A 109 9.62 0.99 -7.54
N ILE A 110 9.94 -0.12 -8.20
CA ILE A 110 8.97 -1.21 -8.43
C ILE A 110 9.15 -2.34 -7.42
N LYS A 111 10.40 -2.79 -7.18
CA LYS A 111 10.69 -3.77 -6.12
C LYS A 111 10.66 -3.14 -4.72
N LEU A 112 10.67 -1.81 -4.64
CA LEU A 112 10.67 -1.04 -3.39
C LEU A 112 11.84 -1.42 -2.47
N MET A 113 12.98 -1.79 -3.07
CA MET A 113 14.21 -2.09 -2.34
C MET A 113 14.80 -0.77 -1.87
N ASN A 114 14.67 -0.49 -0.57
CA ASN A 114 15.36 0.64 0.04
C ASN A 114 16.79 0.20 0.36
N CYS A 115 17.79 0.89 -0.19
CA CYS A 115 19.21 0.68 0.12
C CYS A 115 19.54 0.84 1.63
N LYS A 116 18.62 1.40 2.43
CA LYS A 116 18.77 1.52 3.90
C LYS A 116 18.44 0.24 4.67
N LEU A 117 17.68 -0.71 4.10
CA LEU A 117 17.30 -1.94 4.81
C LEU A 117 18.42 -2.99 4.85
N TYR A 118 19.31 -3.00 3.85
CA TYR A 118 20.43 -3.95 3.81
C TYR A 118 21.49 -3.63 4.88
N LEU A 119 21.74 -2.36 5.18
CA LEU A 119 22.63 -1.98 6.30
C LEU A 119 22.12 -2.38 7.70
N LEU A 120 20.86 -2.78 7.83
CA LEU A 120 20.25 -3.21 9.11
C LEU A 120 20.04 -4.73 9.20
N LEU A 121 20.23 -5.47 8.11
CA LEU A 121 20.08 -6.93 8.07
C LEU A 121 21.41 -7.67 7.88
N ASP A 122 22.51 -6.93 7.66
CA ASP A 122 23.88 -7.42 7.61
C ASP A 122 24.66 -7.16 8.92
N TYR A 123 23.96 -6.99 10.06
CA TYR A 123 24.53 -6.85 11.42
C TYR A 123 23.87 -7.81 12.41
#